data_AF-A0A6A4IF92-F1
#
_entry.id   AF-A0A6A4IF92-F1
#
_cell.length_a   1.000
_cell.length_b   1.000
_cell.length_c   1.000
_cell.angle_alpha   90.00
_cell.angle_beta   90.00
_cell.angle_gamma   90.00
#
_symmetry.space_group_name_H-M   'P 1'
#
loop_
_entity.id
_entity.type
_entity.pdbx_description
1 polymer ?
#
loop_
_entity_poly.entity_id
_entity_poly.type
_entity_poly.pdbx_seq_one_letter_code
_entity_poly.pdbx_strand_id
1 'polypeptide(L)'
;PVSSKSKSSSLSFIEGHPLANTHVISLRRNHEKIIPNFLGGPLPRPDKEDREFYCSTMLTLFRPWRSGKDLRSATEETWHDAFLNYNFNNDCIFYMKHINLIYECLDARDDYRAQLKAGKLDNTTKLPSSIPAHL
;
A
#
# COMPACT_ATOMS: atom_id res chain seq x y z
N PRO A 1 32.67 6.36 -36.68
CA PRO A 1 31.89 5.63 -35.64
C PRO A 1 30.80 6.55 -35.07
N VAL A 2 29.60 6.50 -35.66
CA VAL A 2 28.45 7.23 -35.15
C VAL A 2 27.93 6.48 -33.93
N SER A 3 28.11 7.07 -32.76
CA SER A 3 27.57 6.56 -31.49
C SER A 3 26.05 6.43 -31.62
N SER A 4 25.56 5.20 -31.68
CA SER A 4 24.14 4.90 -31.64
C SER A 4 23.61 5.26 -30.25
N LYS A 5 23.02 6.46 -30.12
CA LYS A 5 22.21 6.80 -28.95
C LYS A 5 21.12 5.75 -28.84
N SER A 6 21.20 4.91 -27.81
CA SER A 6 20.12 4.01 -27.40
C SER A 6 18.86 4.84 -27.25
N LYS A 7 17.89 4.65 -28.16
CA LYS A 7 16.54 5.20 -28.02
C LYS A 7 16.01 4.67 -26.69
N SER A 8 15.93 5.52 -25.68
CA SER A 8 15.09 5.25 -24.52
C SER A 8 13.69 5.03 -25.07
N SER A 9 13.24 3.77 -25.15
CA SER A 9 11.92 3.41 -25.62
C SER A 9 10.90 3.99 -24.63
N SER A 10 10.44 5.21 -24.89
CA SER A 10 9.36 5.81 -24.11
C SER A 10 8.16 4.89 -24.18
N LEU A 11 7.68 4.43 -23.03
CA LEU A 11 6.46 3.62 -22.99
C LEU A 11 5.29 4.52 -23.37
N SER A 12 4.47 4.07 -24.33
CA SER A 12 3.32 4.83 -24.82
C SER A 12 2.05 4.34 -24.16
N PHE A 13 1.03 5.20 -24.07
CA PHE A 13 -0.31 4.75 -23.69
C PHE A 13 -0.89 3.83 -24.78
N ILE A 14 -1.89 3.03 -24.39
CA ILE A 14 -2.64 2.22 -25.33
C ILE A 14 -3.43 3.11 -26.32
N GLU A 15 -3.72 2.55 -27.48
CA GLU A 15 -4.58 3.20 -28.48
C GLU A 15 -5.96 3.54 -27.87
N GLY A 16 -6.48 4.72 -28.21
CA GLY A 16 -7.75 5.24 -27.67
C GLY A 16 -7.65 5.90 -26.29
N HIS A 17 -6.49 5.88 -25.61
CA HIS A 17 -6.33 6.64 -24.37
C HIS A 17 -6.36 8.16 -24.65
N PRO A 18 -7.10 8.99 -23.88
CA PRO A 18 -7.24 10.42 -24.14
C PRO A 18 -5.92 11.19 -24.22
N LEU A 19 -4.88 10.69 -23.56
CA LEU A 19 -3.56 11.30 -23.50
C LEU A 19 -2.51 10.60 -24.39
N ALA A 20 -2.88 9.60 -25.20
CA ALA A 20 -1.92 8.80 -25.97
C ALA A 20 -1.04 9.63 -26.93
N ASN A 21 -1.61 10.71 -27.49
CA ASN A 21 -0.90 11.56 -28.44
C ASN A 21 -0.12 12.71 -27.78
N THR A 22 -0.37 12.99 -26.50
CA THR A 22 0.18 14.15 -25.80
C THR A 22 1.15 13.79 -24.68
N HIS A 23 1.10 12.55 -24.16
CA HIS A 23 1.88 12.11 -23.01
C HIS A 23 2.55 10.76 -23.28
N VAL A 24 3.63 10.51 -22.55
CA VAL A 24 4.33 9.22 -22.51
C VAL A 24 4.54 8.77 -21.06
N ILE A 25 4.68 7.47 -20.86
CA ILE A 25 4.95 6.85 -19.58
C ILE A 25 6.47 6.84 -19.37
N SER A 26 6.92 7.48 -18.29
CA SER A 26 8.32 7.48 -17.87
C SER A 26 8.51 6.59 -16.65
N LEU A 27 9.17 5.45 -16.84
CA LEU A 27 9.64 4.62 -15.73
C LEU A 27 10.84 5.28 -15.04
N ARG A 28 10.77 5.41 -13.71
CA ARG A 28 11.89 5.92 -12.91
C ARG A 28 12.82 4.77 -12.54
N ARG A 29 14.11 4.90 -12.88
CA ARG A 29 15.13 3.86 -12.65
C ARG A 29 15.47 3.63 -11.17
N ASN A 30 15.15 4.59 -10.29
CA ASN A 30 15.39 4.52 -8.84
C ASN A 30 14.08 4.61 -8.05
N HIS A 31 13.06 3.85 -8.45
CA HIS A 31 11.72 3.92 -7.84
C HIS A 31 11.75 3.51 -6.36
N GLU A 32 12.70 2.66 -5.96
CA GLU A 32 12.95 2.26 -4.58
C GLU A 32 13.35 3.42 -3.65
N LYS A 33 13.78 4.56 -4.20
CA LYS A 33 14.11 5.78 -3.44
C LYS A 33 12.96 6.78 -3.38
N ILE A 34 11.82 6.44 -3.96
CA ILE A 34 10.65 7.32 -4.05
C ILE A 34 9.54 6.69 -3.22
N ILE A 35 9.06 7.44 -2.22
CA ILE A 35 7.96 7.00 -1.36
C ILE A 35 6.67 7.69 -1.86
N PRO A 36 5.64 6.94 -2.23
CA PRO A 36 4.33 7.50 -2.53
C PRO A 36 3.75 8.22 -1.31
N ASN A 37 3.26 9.45 -1.51
CA ASN A 37 2.53 10.20 -0.48
C ASN A 37 1.03 10.12 -0.76
N PHE A 38 0.28 9.46 0.11
CA PHE A 38 -1.17 9.31 -0.05
C PHE A 38 -1.89 10.57 0.46
N LEU A 39 -2.70 11.18 -0.41
CA LEU A 39 -3.56 12.32 -0.07
C LEU A 39 -4.95 11.81 0.29
N GLY A 40 -5.59 12.39 1.31
CA GLY A 40 -6.97 12.04 1.69
C GLY A 40 -7.14 11.29 3.01
N GLY A 41 -6.06 11.10 3.78
CA GLY A 41 -6.12 10.51 5.11
C GLY A 41 -5.37 9.18 5.23
N PRO A 42 -5.39 8.55 6.41
CA PRO A 42 -4.74 7.28 6.67
C PRO A 42 -5.38 6.14 5.84
N LEU A 43 -4.55 5.25 5.29
CA LEU A 43 -5.03 4.04 4.62
C LEU A 43 -5.73 3.10 5.62
N PRO A 44 -6.73 2.30 5.21
CA PRO A 44 -7.44 1.41 6.13
C PRO A 44 -6.52 0.34 6.73
N ARG A 45 -6.85 -0.08 7.95
CA ARG A 45 -6.19 -1.17 8.65
C ARG A 45 -6.86 -2.53 8.35
N PRO A 46 -6.10 -3.64 8.31
CA PRO A 46 -6.65 -4.97 8.10
C PRO A 46 -7.46 -5.50 9.30
N ASP A 47 -7.18 -5.00 10.50
CA ASP A 47 -7.72 -5.45 11.80
C ASP A 47 -8.84 -4.55 12.36
N LYS A 48 -9.20 -3.46 11.66
CA LYS A 48 -10.34 -2.59 12.02
C LYS A 48 -11.60 -2.95 11.23
N GLU A 49 -12.74 -2.46 11.72
CA GLU A 49 -14.08 -2.99 11.43
C GLU A 49 -14.48 -3.06 9.95
N ASP A 50 -14.01 -2.17 9.08
CA ASP A 50 -14.44 -2.18 7.67
C ASP A 50 -13.51 -3.00 6.77
N ARG A 51 -13.69 -4.33 6.82
CA ARG A 51 -12.92 -5.27 5.99
C ARG A 51 -13.16 -5.06 4.49
N GLU A 52 -14.38 -4.70 4.10
CA GLU A 52 -14.73 -4.46 2.69
C GLU A 52 -14.00 -3.22 2.15
N PHE A 53 -13.93 -2.15 2.96
CA PHE A 53 -13.16 -0.95 2.61
C PHE A 53 -11.65 -1.23 2.57
N TYR A 54 -11.11 -2.02 3.49
CA TYR A 54 -9.72 -2.47 3.42
C TYR A 54 -9.44 -3.23 2.12
N CYS A 55 -10.24 -4.26 1.82
CA CYS A 55 -10.06 -5.11 0.65
C CYS A 55 -10.17 -4.33 -0.66
N SER A 56 -11.19 -3.47 -0.81
CA SER A 56 -11.35 -2.61 -1.99
C SER A 56 -10.19 -1.62 -2.16
N THR A 57 -9.67 -1.05 -1.06
CA THR A 57 -8.52 -0.13 -1.10
C THR A 57 -7.25 -0.86 -1.55
N MET A 58 -6.96 -2.04 -0.98
CA MET A 58 -5.77 -2.81 -1.35
C MET A 58 -5.83 -3.34 -2.79
N LEU A 59 -7.00 -3.76 -3.26
CA LEU A 59 -7.22 -4.09 -4.67
C LEU A 59 -6.96 -2.87 -5.57
N THR A 60 -7.50 -1.71 -5.22
CA THR A 60 -7.32 -0.47 -6.00
C THR A 60 -5.84 -0.07 -6.14
N LEU A 61 -5.03 -0.30 -5.10
CA LEU A 61 -3.61 0.04 -5.10
C LEU A 61 -2.72 -1.00 -5.79
N PHE A 62 -3.03 -2.29 -5.62
CA PHE A 62 -2.09 -3.37 -5.93
C PHE A 62 -2.54 -4.34 -7.03
N ARG A 63 -3.78 -4.23 -7.52
CA ARG A 63 -4.25 -4.94 -8.71
C ARG A 63 -4.27 -3.96 -9.88
N PRO A 64 -3.74 -4.28 -11.07
CA PRO A 64 -3.91 -3.42 -12.24
C PRO A 64 -5.38 -3.33 -12.68
N TRP A 65 -5.88 -2.12 -12.93
CA TRP A 65 -7.27 -1.89 -13.36
C TRP A 65 -7.38 -0.69 -14.30
N ARG A 66 -8.45 -0.67 -15.11
CA ARG A 66 -8.89 0.48 -15.91
C ARG A 66 -10.33 0.89 -15.61
N SER A 67 -11.10 0.00 -15.01
CA SER A 67 -12.46 0.20 -14.54
C SER A 67 -12.70 -0.57 -13.25
N GLY A 68 -13.75 -0.24 -12.50
CA GLY A 68 -14.11 -0.98 -11.30
C GLY A 68 -14.40 -2.47 -11.54
N LYS A 69 -14.80 -2.84 -12.76
CA LYS A 69 -15.03 -4.24 -13.16
C LYS A 69 -13.74 -5.06 -13.19
N ASP A 70 -12.60 -4.41 -13.40
CA ASP A 70 -11.30 -5.09 -13.35
C ASP A 70 -10.89 -5.42 -11.93
N LEU A 71 -11.50 -4.80 -10.91
CA LEU A 71 -11.23 -5.06 -9.49
C LEU A 71 -12.20 -6.09 -8.90
N ARG A 72 -13.45 -6.10 -9.36
CA ARG A 72 -14.53 -6.97 -8.89
C ARG A 72 -15.39 -7.39 -10.07
N SER A 73 -15.38 -8.67 -10.39
CA SER A 73 -15.86 -9.19 -11.68
C SER A 73 -17.38 -9.26 -11.73
N ALA A 74 -18.01 -9.64 -10.62
CA ALA A 74 -19.45 -9.78 -10.49
C ALA A 74 -20.01 -8.77 -9.50
N THR A 75 -21.25 -8.32 -9.72
CA THR A 75 -21.93 -7.39 -8.81
C THR A 75 -22.17 -8.00 -7.43
N GLU A 76 -22.37 -9.32 -7.38
CA GLU A 76 -22.63 -10.11 -6.16
C GLU A 76 -21.35 -10.54 -5.42
N GLU A 77 -20.18 -10.37 -6.04
CA GLU A 77 -18.90 -10.69 -5.39
C GLU A 77 -18.62 -9.64 -4.30
N THR A 78 -18.23 -10.08 -3.11
CA THR A 78 -17.80 -9.16 -2.04
C THR A 78 -16.38 -8.67 -2.33
N TRP A 79 -15.98 -7.54 -1.75
CA TRP A 79 -14.59 -7.08 -1.87
C TRP A 79 -13.63 -8.03 -1.17
N HIS A 80 -14.06 -8.65 -0.08
CA HIS A 80 -13.31 -9.70 0.60
C HIS A 80 -13.01 -10.88 -0.32
N ASP A 81 -14.01 -11.41 -1.02
CA ASP A 81 -13.84 -12.53 -1.95
C ASP A 81 -12.93 -12.16 -3.10
N ALA A 82 -13.15 -10.99 -3.73
CA ALA A 82 -12.30 -10.49 -4.81
C ALA A 82 -10.84 -10.31 -4.37
N PHE A 83 -10.62 -9.92 -3.11
CA PHE A 83 -9.30 -9.78 -2.52
C PHE A 83 -8.63 -11.14 -2.30
N LEU A 84 -9.35 -12.13 -1.75
CA LEU A 84 -8.82 -13.47 -1.54
C LEU A 84 -8.51 -14.21 -2.86
N ASN A 85 -9.32 -13.96 -3.88
CA ASN A 85 -9.18 -14.57 -5.21
C ASN A 85 -8.04 -13.95 -6.03
N TYR A 86 -7.55 -12.76 -5.65
CA TYR A 86 -6.47 -12.11 -6.37
C TYR A 86 -5.09 -12.53 -5.84
N ASN A 87 -4.26 -13.04 -6.73
CA ASN A 87 -2.88 -13.42 -6.40
C ASN A 87 -1.98 -12.19 -6.35
N PHE A 88 -1.83 -11.59 -5.17
CA PHE A 88 -0.85 -10.55 -4.93
C PHE A 88 0.58 -11.12 -5.00
N ASN A 89 1.49 -10.38 -5.64
CA ASN A 89 2.90 -10.73 -5.61
C ASN A 89 3.52 -10.39 -4.24
N ASN A 90 4.73 -10.89 -4.00
CA ASN A 90 5.43 -10.70 -2.72
C ASN A 90 5.66 -9.23 -2.37
N ASP A 91 5.94 -8.38 -3.36
CA ASP A 91 6.17 -6.96 -3.14
C ASP A 91 4.89 -6.26 -2.67
N CYS A 92 3.74 -6.56 -3.29
CA CYS A 92 2.44 -6.05 -2.87
C CYS A 92 2.15 -6.44 -1.41
N ILE A 93 2.34 -7.72 -1.06
CA ILE A 93 2.15 -8.21 0.31
C ILE A 93 3.10 -7.50 1.29
N PHE A 94 4.37 -7.34 0.90
CA PHE A 94 5.37 -6.61 1.67
C PHE A 94 4.94 -5.17 1.94
N TYR A 95 4.45 -4.45 0.93
CA TYR A 95 3.98 -3.08 1.11
C TYR A 95 2.71 -3.01 1.96
N MET A 96 1.75 -3.93 1.79
CA MET A 96 0.56 -3.99 2.65
C MET A 96 0.93 -4.15 4.14
N LYS A 97 1.92 -5.00 4.45
CA LYS A 97 2.46 -5.14 5.81
C LYS A 97 3.09 -3.84 6.32
N HIS A 98 3.86 -3.14 5.49
CA HIS A 98 4.47 -1.86 5.88
C HIS A 98 3.45 -0.74 6.08
N ILE A 99 2.37 -0.73 5.32
CA ILE A 99 1.24 0.17 5.57
C ILE A 99 0.67 -0.09 6.96
N ASN A 100 0.58 -1.35 7.39
CA ASN A 100 0.09 -1.70 8.72
C ASN A 100 1.05 -1.31 9.85
N LEU A 101 2.36 -1.42 9.62
CA LEU A 101 3.41 -1.13 10.62
C LEU A 101 3.29 0.27 11.23
N ILE A 102 2.85 1.27 10.46
CA ILE A 102 2.64 2.63 10.97
C ILE A 102 1.60 2.62 12.10
N TYR A 103 0.54 1.84 11.95
CA TYR A 103 -0.51 1.72 12.98
C TYR A 103 -0.04 0.95 14.19
N GLU A 104 0.72 -0.13 14.00
CA GLU A 104 1.32 -0.89 15.10
C GLU A 104 2.23 -0.01 15.97
N CYS A 105 3.03 0.85 15.33
CA CYS A 105 3.87 1.83 16.05
C CYS A 105 3.04 2.90 16.78
N LEU A 106 1.96 3.38 16.17
CA LEU A 106 1.07 4.37 16.80
C LEU A 106 0.35 3.79 18.02
N ASP A 107 -0.19 2.58 17.88
CA ASP A 107 -0.85 1.85 18.95
C ASP A 107 0.12 1.59 20.11
N ALA A 108 1.33 1.06 19.83
CA ALA A 108 2.34 0.81 20.85
C ALA A 108 2.75 2.07 21.62
N ARG A 109 2.86 3.21 20.93
CA ARG A 109 3.14 4.50 21.57
C ARG A 109 2.01 4.94 22.49
N ASP A 110 0.78 4.80 22.03
CA ASP A 110 -0.40 5.28 22.77
C ASP A 110 -0.71 4.35 23.94
N ASP A 111 -0.48 3.05 23.81
CA ASP A 111 -0.50 2.06 24.90
C ASP A 111 0.54 2.37 25.98
N TYR A 112 1.78 2.67 25.58
CA TYR A 112 2.84 3.06 26.51
C TYR A 112 2.44 4.33 27.30
N ARG A 113 1.88 5.33 26.62
CA ARG A 113 1.37 6.57 27.25
C ARG A 113 0.21 6.29 28.20
N ALA A 114 -0.70 5.39 27.84
CA ALA A 114 -1.82 5.01 28.69
C ALA A 114 -1.33 4.29 29.97
N GLN A 115 -0.32 3.42 29.84
CA GLN A 115 0.29 2.73 30.98
C GLN A 115 1.02 3.68 31.94
N LEU A 116 1.75 4.67 31.42
CA LEU A 116 2.35 5.73 32.24
C LEU A 116 1.30 6.53 33.01
N LYS A 117 0.21 6.95 32.34
CA LYS A 117 -0.89 7.67 33.00
C LYS A 117 -1.60 6.83 34.07
N ALA A 118 -1.68 5.52 33.86
CA ALA A 118 -2.28 4.59 34.82
C ALA A 118 -1.34 4.23 35.98
N GLY A 119 -0.12 4.78 36.04
CA GLY A 119 0.87 4.47 37.07
C GLY A 119 1.42 3.04 37.00
N LYS A 120 1.28 2.36 35.85
CA LYS A 120 1.72 0.97 35.65
C LYS A 120 3.18 0.84 35.23
N LEU A 121 3.81 1.95 34.82
CA LEU A 121 5.21 2.05 34.41
C LEU A 121 5.85 3.28 35.06
N ASP A 122 7.09 3.17 35.52
CA ASP A 122 7.91 4.29 35.99
C ASP A 122 8.91 4.72 34.90
N ASN A 123 9.43 5.95 34.97
CA ASN A 123 10.41 6.48 33.99
C ASN A 123 11.74 5.70 33.95
N THR A 124 11.92 4.75 34.87
CA THR A 124 13.07 3.85 35.01
C THR A 124 12.85 2.48 34.35
N THR A 125 11.61 2.12 34.00
CA THR A 125 11.33 0.88 33.27
C THR A 125 11.84 1.04 31.84
N LYS A 126 12.90 0.31 31.48
CA LYS A 126 13.43 0.27 30.11
C LYS A 126 12.30 -0.05 29.14
N LEU A 127 12.26 0.67 28.01
CA LEU A 127 11.42 0.32 26.87
C LEU A 127 11.59 -1.19 26.61
N PRO A 128 10.52 -2.00 26.59
CA PRO A 128 10.67 -3.42 26.31
C PRO A 128 11.43 -3.55 24.99
N SER A 129 12.56 -4.26 25.02
CA SER A 129 13.49 -4.45 23.89
C SER A 129 12.90 -5.29 22.75
N SER A 130 11.58 -5.46 22.73
CA SER A 130 10.90 -6.48 21.96
C SER A 130 9.71 -5.82 21.27
N ILE A 131 9.86 -5.61 19.97
CA ILE A 131 8.72 -5.55 19.05
C ILE A 131 7.88 -6.81 19.33
N PRO A 132 6.57 -6.71 19.60
CA PRO A 132 5.74 -7.89 19.84
C PRO A 132 5.90 -8.87 18.68
N ALA A 133 6.19 -10.13 19.01
CA ALA A 133 6.48 -11.20 18.05
C ALA A 133 5.23 -11.72 17.30
N HIS A 134 4.27 -10.85 17.00
CA HIS A 134 3.18 -11.15 16.07
C HIS A 134 3.54 -10.57 14.70
N LEU A 135 4.59 -11.15 14.10
CA LEU A 135 4.95 -11.03 12.68
C LEU A 135 4.26 -12.13 11.86
#